data_AF-A0A147F2L3-F1
#
_entry.id   AF-A0A147F2L3-F1
#
_cell.length_a   1.000
_cell.length_b   1.000
_cell.length_c   1.000
_cell.angle_alpha   90.00
_cell.angle_beta   90.00
_cell.angle_gamma   90.00
#
_symmetry.space_group_name_H-M   'P 1'
#
loop_
_entity.id
_entity.type
_entity.pdbx_description
1 polymer ?
#
loop_
_entity_poly.entity_id
_entity_poly.type
_entity_poly.pdbx_seq_one_letter_code
_entity_poly.pdbx_strand_id
1 'polypeptide(L)'
;VLQFAVLNAAFTGGTTVLGPLVADETFGRGGWGLVIAAQTGGFALGALLALRWRPRRALGIGVAAMASAALPVATLALAPTLPALIAAFALGGFAIELFAIAWDQSLQAHVPREALSRVYSYDMVGSFIAVPLGEIVVGPLAHAAGTVPV
;
A
#
# COMPACT_ATOMS: atom_id res chain seq x y z
N VAL A 1 6.81 -12.04 -0.01
CA VAL A 1 5.78 -12.87 0.66
C VAL A 1 5.42 -12.46 2.10
N LEU A 2 6.05 -12.94 3.19
CA LEU A 2 5.54 -12.70 4.57
C LEU A 2 5.38 -11.22 4.95
N GLN A 3 6.37 -10.38 4.64
CA GLN A 3 6.27 -8.93 4.82
C GLN A 3 5.06 -8.33 4.09
N PHE A 4 4.79 -8.80 2.87
CA PHE A 4 3.67 -8.33 2.05
C PHE A 4 2.32 -8.82 2.54
N ALA A 5 2.25 -10.03 3.08
CA ALA A 5 1.04 -10.54 3.71
C ALA A 5 0.58 -9.61 4.83
N VAL A 6 1.53 -9.20 5.70
CA VAL A 6 1.26 -8.27 6.81
C VAL A 6 0.92 -6.87 6.29
N LEU A 7 1.72 -6.33 5.36
CA LEU A 7 1.48 -4.99 4.81
C LEU A 7 0.13 -4.88 4.10
N ASN A 8 -0.22 -5.84 3.24
CA ASN A 8 -1.51 -5.85 2.54
C ASN A 8 -2.68 -6.02 3.53
N ALA A 9 -2.57 -6.94 4.50
CA ALA A 9 -3.63 -7.11 5.50
C ALA A 9 -3.89 -5.83 6.29
N ALA A 10 -2.85 -5.15 6.76
CA ALA A 10 -2.96 -3.90 7.50
C ALA A 10 -3.46 -2.74 6.62
N PHE A 11 -2.89 -2.61 5.41
CA PHE A 11 -3.22 -1.55 4.47
C PHE A 11 -4.65 -1.69 3.96
N THR A 12 -5.02 -2.85 3.41
CA THR A 12 -6.36 -3.10 2.87
C THR A 12 -7.40 -3.08 3.99
N GLY A 13 -7.13 -3.72 5.13
CA GLY A 13 -8.04 -3.66 6.27
C GLY A 13 -8.33 -2.22 6.69
N GLY A 14 -7.28 -1.42 6.92
CA GLY A 14 -7.44 -0.03 7.35
C GLY A 14 -8.08 0.88 6.29
N THR A 15 -7.66 0.77 5.03
CA THR A 15 -8.09 1.73 4.00
C THR A 15 -9.45 1.42 3.38
N THR A 16 -9.82 0.14 3.24
CA THR A 16 -11.11 -0.25 2.65
C THR A 16 -12.28 -0.01 3.62
N VAL A 17 -12.03 -0.16 4.92
CA VAL A 17 -13.07 -0.04 5.96
C VAL A 17 -13.00 1.30 6.70
N LEU A 18 -11.85 1.67 7.28
CA LEU A 18 -11.74 2.87 8.11
C LEU A 18 -11.68 4.15 7.28
N GLY A 19 -11.08 4.10 6.08
CA GLY A 19 -10.96 5.25 5.19
C GLY A 19 -12.31 5.90 4.85
N PRO A 20 -13.29 5.16 4.30
CA PRO A 20 -14.63 5.67 4.04
C PRO A 20 -15.39 6.12 5.31
N LEU A 21 -15.21 5.42 6.43
CA LEU A 21 -15.85 5.78 7.70
C LEU A 21 -15.36 7.14 8.20
N VAL A 22 -14.04 7.33 8.25
CA VAL A 22 -13.41 8.60 8.62
C VAL A 22 -13.83 9.71 7.65
N ALA A 23 -13.90 9.41 6.34
CA ALA A 23 -14.34 10.39 5.36
C ALA A 23 -15.79 10.83 5.57
N ASP A 24 -16.71 9.90 5.86
CA ASP A 24 -18.12 10.23 6.14
C ASP A 24 -18.26 11.16 7.37
N GLU A 25 -17.37 11.02 8.36
CA GLU A 25 -17.38 11.84 9.59
C GLU A 25 -16.65 13.19 9.45
N THR A 26 -15.85 13.42 8.39
CA THR A 26 -14.95 14.58 8.31
C THR A 26 -15.09 15.42 7.04
N PHE A 27 -14.61 14.94 5.89
CA PHE A 27 -14.47 15.70 4.64
C PHE A 27 -15.32 15.16 3.48
N GLY A 28 -16.14 14.15 3.75
CA GLY A 28 -17.07 13.51 2.82
C GLY A 28 -16.43 12.54 1.83
N ARG A 29 -17.28 11.69 1.23
CA ARG A 29 -16.88 10.66 0.25
C ARG A 29 -16.16 11.21 -0.98
N GLY A 30 -16.49 12.44 -1.40
CA GLY A 30 -15.79 13.12 -2.49
C GLY A 30 -14.32 13.35 -2.18
N GLY A 31 -13.99 13.76 -0.95
CA GLY A 31 -12.60 13.91 -0.51
C GLY A 31 -11.85 12.58 -0.44
N TRP A 32 -12.52 11.50 -0.04
CA TRP A 32 -11.92 10.15 -0.09
C TRP A 32 -11.58 9.72 -1.53
N GLY A 33 -12.45 10.04 -2.49
CA GLY A 33 -12.17 9.85 -3.91
C GLY A 33 -10.91 10.58 -4.36
N LEU A 34 -10.66 11.81 -3.88
CA LEU A 34 -9.43 12.55 -4.15
C LEU A 34 -8.19 11.89 -3.53
N VAL A 35 -8.31 11.31 -2.33
CA VAL A 35 -7.22 10.56 -1.68
C VAL A 35 -6.83 9.33 -2.49
N ILE A 36 -7.82 8.56 -2.98
CA ILE A 36 -7.58 7.42 -3.87
C ILE A 36 -6.97 7.90 -5.19
N ALA A 37 -7.46 8.99 -5.78
CA ALA A 37 -6.90 9.56 -7.00
C ALA A 37 -5.44 9.99 -6.81
N ALA A 38 -5.09 10.56 -5.65
CA ALA A 38 -3.73 10.93 -5.31
C ALA A 38 -2.79 9.72 -5.22
N GLN A 39 -3.28 8.59 -4.68
CA GLN A 39 -2.53 7.32 -4.71
C GLN A 39 -2.22 6.88 -6.13
N THR A 40 -3.20 6.92 -7.03
CA THR A 40 -3.02 6.59 -8.44
C THR A 40 -2.01 7.54 -9.12
N GLY A 41 -2.04 8.83 -8.77
CA GLY A 41 -1.02 9.79 -9.19
C GLY A 41 0.38 9.40 -8.69
N GLY A 42 0.48 8.93 -7.45
CA GLY A 42 1.69 8.33 -6.87
C GLY A 42 2.22 7.17 -7.70
N PHE A 43 1.36 6.20 -8.05
CA PHE A 43 1.74 5.08 -8.93
C PHE A 43 2.29 5.60 -10.26
N ALA A 44 1.59 6.51 -10.92
CA ALA A 44 2.04 7.07 -12.20
C ALA A 44 3.43 7.73 -12.10
N LEU A 45 3.67 8.51 -11.05
CA LEU A 45 4.98 9.13 -10.80
C LEU A 45 6.09 8.09 -10.53
N GLY A 46 5.77 7.03 -9.78
CA GLY A 46 6.69 5.94 -9.51
C GLY A 46 7.10 5.21 -10.78
N ALA A 47 6.12 4.90 -11.65
CA ALA A 47 6.36 4.28 -12.94
C ALA A 47 7.19 5.17 -13.86
N LEU A 48 6.87 6.47 -13.95
CA LEU A 48 7.65 7.44 -14.73
C LEU A 48 9.11 7.52 -14.25
N LEU A 49 9.33 7.50 -12.95
CA LEU A 49 10.69 7.48 -12.40
C LEU A 49 11.42 6.18 -12.75
N ALA A 50 10.74 5.03 -12.63
CA ALA A 50 11.33 3.73 -12.93
C ALA A 50 11.74 3.57 -14.41
N LEU A 51 11.09 4.29 -15.33
CA LEU A 51 11.52 4.34 -16.74
C LEU A 51 12.93 4.92 -16.90
N ARG A 52 13.30 5.91 -16.07
CA ARG A 52 14.58 6.63 -16.17
C ARG A 52 15.61 6.18 -15.15
N TRP A 53 15.19 5.69 -13.98
CA TRP A 53 16.07 5.37 -12.87
C TRP A 53 16.21 3.85 -12.69
N ARG A 54 17.40 3.32 -13.03
CA ARG A 54 17.73 1.89 -12.93
C ARG A 54 18.93 1.64 -12.00
N PRO A 55 18.77 1.87 -10.68
CA PRO A 55 19.87 1.66 -9.73
C PRO A 55 20.24 0.17 -9.62
N ARG A 56 21.53 -0.14 -9.45
CA ARG A 56 22.02 -1.52 -9.26
C ARG A 56 21.39 -2.25 -8.07
N ARG A 57 20.88 -1.50 -7.08
CA ARG A 57 20.20 -2.02 -5.88
C ARG A 57 18.71 -1.65 -5.84
N ALA A 58 18.04 -1.62 -7.00
CA ALA A 58 16.63 -1.23 -7.11
C ALA A 58 15.71 -1.97 -6.13
N LEU A 59 15.88 -3.30 -5.99
CA LEU A 59 15.07 -4.09 -5.06
C LEU A 59 15.26 -3.66 -3.61
N GLY A 60 16.50 -3.42 -3.17
CA GLY A 60 16.78 -2.97 -1.81
C GLY A 60 16.19 -1.59 -1.51
N ILE A 61 16.22 -0.67 -2.50
CA ILE A 61 15.60 0.65 -2.41
C ILE A 61 14.08 0.51 -2.34
N GLY A 62 13.47 -0.34 -3.17
CA GLY A 62 12.02 -0.60 -3.14
C GLY A 62 11.57 -1.18 -1.80
N VAL A 63 12.30 -2.14 -1.24
CA VAL A 63 12.01 -2.72 0.08
C VAL A 63 12.12 -1.67 1.19
N ALA A 64 13.12 -0.80 1.14
CA ALA A 64 13.23 0.30 2.10
C ALA A 64 12.11 1.32 1.94
N ALA A 65 11.74 1.65 0.69
CA ALA A 65 10.64 2.53 0.36
C ALA A 65 9.31 1.98 0.87
N MET A 66 9.13 0.66 0.96
CA MET A 66 7.91 0.06 1.53
C MET A 66 7.63 0.42 2.99
N ALA A 67 8.61 0.93 3.74
CA ALA A 67 8.34 1.51 5.05
C ALA A 67 7.36 2.71 4.97
N SER A 68 7.35 3.45 3.85
CA SER A 68 6.42 4.56 3.66
C SER A 68 4.97 4.12 3.40
N ALA A 69 4.73 2.84 3.08
CA ALA A 69 3.37 2.29 2.97
C ALA A 69 2.65 2.23 4.33
N ALA A 70 3.37 2.38 5.45
CA ALA A 70 2.77 2.57 6.76
C ALA A 70 2.20 3.98 6.96
N LEU A 71 2.65 4.99 6.19
CA LEU A 71 2.23 6.38 6.34
C LEU A 71 0.72 6.56 6.10
N PRO A 72 0.09 6.04 5.02
CA PRO A 72 -1.35 6.13 4.81
C PRO A 72 -2.18 5.67 6.03
N VAL A 73 -1.82 4.53 6.61
CA VAL A 73 -2.52 3.94 7.77
C VAL A 73 -2.26 4.76 9.04
N ALA A 74 -1.02 5.23 9.26
CA ALA A 74 -0.68 6.08 10.38
C ALA A 74 -1.37 7.45 10.31
N THR A 75 -1.47 8.05 9.11
CA THR A 75 -2.15 9.33 8.89
C THR A 75 -3.66 9.21 9.12
N LEU A 76 -4.27 8.10 8.72
CA LEU A 76 -5.68 7.81 9.05
C LEU A 76 -5.92 7.80 10.57
N ALA A 77 -4.98 7.28 11.36
CA ALA A 77 -5.12 7.20 12.82
C ALA A 77 -4.76 8.52 13.56
N LEU A 78 -3.72 9.22 13.12
CA LEU A 78 -3.12 10.34 13.87
C LEU A 78 -3.51 11.73 13.37
N ALA A 79 -3.81 11.87 12.07
CA ALA A 79 -4.06 13.16 11.46
C ALA A 79 -4.98 13.03 10.24
N PRO A 80 -6.27 12.70 10.43
CA PRO A 80 -7.24 12.41 9.36
C PRO A 80 -7.71 13.68 8.62
N THR A 81 -6.80 14.58 8.29
CA THR A 81 -7.08 15.76 7.47
C THR A 81 -6.91 15.41 5.99
N LEU A 82 -7.79 15.95 5.15
CA LEU A 82 -7.79 15.68 3.71
C LEU A 82 -6.42 15.95 3.04
N PRO A 83 -5.72 17.08 3.29
CA PRO A 83 -4.41 17.33 2.67
C PRO A 83 -3.34 16.33 3.11
N ALA A 84 -3.35 15.93 4.40
CA ALA A 84 -2.39 14.95 4.91
C ALA A 84 -2.61 13.57 4.29
N LEU A 85 -3.87 13.15 4.18
CA LEU A 85 -4.22 11.88 3.54
C LEU A 85 -3.84 11.88 2.06
N ILE A 86 -4.09 12.97 1.32
CA ILE A 86 -3.66 13.11 -0.08
C ILE A 86 -2.14 12.92 -0.21
N ALA A 87 -1.36 13.61 0.63
CA ALA A 87 0.10 13.50 0.58
C ALA A 87 0.61 12.10 0.96
N ALA A 88 0.05 11.51 2.03
CA ALA A 88 0.42 10.19 2.50
C ALA A 88 0.09 9.09 1.47
N PHE A 89 -1.11 9.14 0.86
CA PHE A 89 -1.52 8.17 -0.15
C PHE A 89 -0.75 8.33 -1.47
N ALA A 90 -0.44 9.56 -1.89
CA ALA A 90 0.43 9.79 -3.04
C ALA A 90 1.84 9.21 -2.83
N LEU A 91 2.44 9.47 -1.66
CA LEU A 91 3.77 8.94 -1.33
C LEU A 91 3.76 7.40 -1.18
N GLY A 92 2.70 6.86 -0.57
CA GLY A 92 2.50 5.42 -0.46
C GLY A 92 2.38 4.76 -1.83
N GLY A 93 1.55 5.32 -2.72
CA GLY A 93 1.42 4.84 -4.10
C GLY A 93 2.75 4.86 -4.85
N PHE A 94 3.48 5.97 -4.78
CA PHE A 94 4.80 6.09 -5.39
C PHE A 94 5.78 5.00 -4.93
N ALA A 95 5.83 4.71 -3.63
CA ALA A 95 6.71 3.69 -3.09
C ALA A 95 6.30 2.26 -3.48
N ILE A 96 4.98 1.97 -3.47
CA ILE A 96 4.41 0.70 -3.93
C ILE A 96 4.83 0.42 -5.37
N GLU A 97 4.69 1.40 -6.27
CA GLU A 97 5.01 1.21 -7.68
C GLU A 97 6.50 0.97 -7.90
N LEU A 98 7.36 1.76 -7.24
CA LEU A 98 8.81 1.57 -7.34
C LEU A 98 9.23 0.17 -6.88
N PHE A 99 8.63 -0.31 -5.79
CA PHE A 99 8.86 -1.67 -5.33
C PHE A 99 8.36 -2.70 -6.34
N ALA A 100 7.13 -2.56 -6.83
CA ALA A 100 6.51 -3.52 -7.75
C ALA A 100 7.35 -3.71 -9.01
N ILE A 101 7.80 -2.60 -9.62
CA ILE A 101 8.66 -2.65 -10.79
C ILE A 101 10.01 -3.30 -10.46
N ALA A 102 10.64 -2.94 -9.34
CA ALA A 102 11.92 -3.51 -8.94
C ALA A 102 11.82 -5.02 -8.64
N TRP A 103 10.70 -5.47 -8.07
CA TRP A 103 10.39 -6.86 -7.81
C TRP A 103 10.20 -7.65 -9.10
N ASP A 104 9.37 -7.15 -10.01
CA ASP A 104 9.11 -7.80 -11.30
C ASP A 104 10.39 -7.94 -12.13
N GLN A 105 11.21 -6.89 -12.17
CA GLN A 105 12.52 -6.94 -12.85
C GLN A 105 13.46 -7.95 -12.18
N SER A 106 13.45 -8.05 -10.85
CA SER A 106 14.27 -9.02 -10.12
C SER A 106 13.83 -10.45 -10.42
N LEU A 107 12.52 -10.74 -10.39
CA LEU A 107 11.96 -12.04 -10.74
C LEU A 107 12.32 -12.42 -12.17
N GLN A 108 12.11 -11.52 -13.13
CA GLN A 108 12.44 -11.77 -14.54
C GLN A 108 13.94 -12.01 -14.79
N ALA A 109 14.82 -11.38 -14.00
CA ALA A 109 16.26 -11.52 -14.14
C ALA A 109 16.84 -12.80 -13.48
N HIS A 110 16.20 -13.33 -12.43
CA HIS A 110 16.76 -14.42 -11.63
C HIS A 110 15.96 -15.73 -11.69
N VAL A 111 14.71 -15.71 -12.19
CA VAL A 111 13.85 -16.90 -12.25
C VAL A 111 13.78 -17.41 -13.70
N PRO A 112 14.01 -18.72 -13.94
CA PRO A 112 13.83 -19.32 -15.26
C PRO A 112 12.42 -19.11 -15.81
N ARG A 113 12.29 -18.89 -17.12
CA ARG A 113 11.01 -18.58 -17.78
C ARG A 113 9.93 -19.64 -17.51
N GLU A 114 10.32 -20.90 -17.42
CA GLU A 114 9.44 -22.05 -17.22
C GLU A 114 8.86 -22.08 -15.80
N ALA A 115 9.58 -21.50 -14.84
CA ALA A 115 9.18 -21.43 -13.43
C ALA A 115 8.55 -20.08 -13.05
N LEU A 116 8.74 -19.03 -13.86
CA LEU A 116 8.32 -17.65 -13.59
C LEU A 116 6.84 -17.56 -13.16
N SER A 117 5.94 -18.16 -13.94
CA SER A 117 4.50 -18.14 -13.67
C SER A 117 4.13 -18.79 -12.33
N ARG A 118 4.80 -19.90 -11.98
CA ARG A 118 4.60 -20.59 -10.71
C ARG A 118 5.09 -19.77 -9.53
N VAL A 119 6.30 -19.20 -9.63
CA VAL A 119 6.87 -18.34 -8.58
C VAL A 119 5.99 -17.11 -8.35
N TYR A 120 5.54 -16.48 -9.43
CA TYR A 120 4.63 -15.34 -9.36
C TYR A 120 3.30 -15.71 -8.67
N SER A 121 2.72 -16.87 -9.02
CA SER A 121 1.50 -17.36 -8.38
C SER A 121 1.68 -17.62 -6.88
N TYR A 122 2.80 -18.21 -6.46
CA TYR A 122 3.08 -18.42 -5.04
C TYR A 122 3.28 -17.10 -4.28
N ASP A 123 3.96 -16.13 -4.89
CA ASP A 123 4.17 -14.81 -4.28
C ASP A 123 2.85 -14.03 -4.15
N MET A 124 2.00 -14.04 -5.18
CA MET A 124 0.67 -13.43 -5.11
C MET A 124 -0.19 -14.08 -4.02
N VAL A 125 -0.32 -15.40 -4.03
CA VAL A 125 -1.12 -16.11 -3.02
C VAL A 125 -0.61 -15.77 -1.63
N GLY A 126 0.69 -15.87 -1.38
CA GLY A 126 1.24 -15.57 -0.07
C GLY A 126 1.14 -14.09 0.32
N SER A 127 1.08 -13.15 -0.63
CA SER A 127 0.94 -11.72 -0.36
C SER A 127 -0.50 -11.29 -0.07
N PHE A 128 -1.50 -11.98 -0.64
CA PHE A 128 -2.91 -11.61 -0.49
C PHE A 128 -3.70 -12.52 0.47
N ILE A 129 -3.21 -13.70 0.82
CA ILE A 129 -3.94 -14.67 1.66
C ILE A 129 -4.33 -14.10 3.04
N ALA A 130 -3.57 -13.13 3.56
CA ALA A 130 -3.82 -12.49 4.84
C ALA A 130 -4.80 -11.30 4.77
N VAL A 131 -5.16 -10.82 3.57
CA VAL A 131 -6.04 -9.66 3.39
C VAL A 131 -7.43 -9.86 4.01
N PRO A 132 -8.15 -10.97 3.75
CA PRO A 132 -9.48 -11.18 4.34
C PRO A 132 -9.45 -11.21 5.87
N LEU A 133 -8.37 -11.77 6.45
CA LEU A 133 -8.18 -11.76 7.90
C LEU A 133 -7.98 -10.35 8.43
N GLY A 134 -7.21 -9.51 7.74
CA GLY A 134 -7.04 -8.09 8.08
C GLY A 134 -8.35 -7.33 8.10
N GLU A 135 -9.19 -7.50 7.06
CA GLU A 135 -10.49 -6.83 6.95
C GLU A 135 -11.47 -7.25 8.07
N ILE A 136 -11.52 -8.54 8.40
CA ILE A 136 -12.36 -9.07 9.49
C ILE A 136 -11.94 -8.49 10.84
N VAL A 137 -10.63 -8.40 11.08
CA VAL A 137 -10.08 -8.01 12.39
C VAL A 137 -10.10 -6.49 12.61
N VAL A 138 -10.06 -5.69 11.53
CA VAL A 138 -9.99 -4.23 11.65
C VAL A 138 -11.19 -3.61 12.35
N GLY A 139 -12.41 -4.12 12.09
CA GLY A 139 -13.64 -3.59 12.69
C GLY A 139 -13.68 -3.75 14.22
N PRO A 140 -13.49 -4.98 14.74
CA PRO A 140 -13.36 -5.21 16.18
C PRO A 140 -12.21 -4.44 16.83
N LEU A 141 -11.06 -4.33 16.16
CA LEU A 141 -9.93 -3.55 16.66
C LEU A 141 -10.26 -2.06 16.77
N ALA A 142 -10.92 -1.49 15.77
CA ALA A 142 -11.35 -0.09 15.81
C ALA A 142 -12.39 0.18 16.91
N HIS A 143 -13.28 -0.79 17.19
CA HIS A 143 -14.24 -0.69 18.28
C HIS A 143 -13.59 -0.81 19.66
N ALA A 144 -12.57 -1.67 19.80
CA ALA A 144 -11.87 -1.90 21.07
C ALA A 144 -10.81 -0.83 21.39
N ALA A 145 -10.12 -0.29 20.38
CA ALA A 145 -9.03 0.67 20.54
C ALA A 145 -9.48 2.14 20.36
N GLY A 146 -10.68 2.37 19.82
CA GLY A 146 -11.18 3.70 19.43
C GLY A 146 -10.71 4.12 18.04
N THR A 147 -11.53 4.93 17.35
CA THR A 147 -11.26 5.46 16.00
C THR A 147 -10.67 6.87 15.99
N VAL A 148 -10.49 7.50 17.16
CA VAL A 148 -10.05 8.90 17.30
C VAL A 148 -9.07 8.99 18.48
N PRO A 149 -7.94 9.72 18.36
CA PRO A 149 -7.13 10.06 19.52
C PRO A 149 -7.94 11.00 20.44
N VAL A 150 -8.02 10.67 21.73
CA VAL A 150 -8.45 11.61 22.80
C VAL A 150 -7.49 12.79 22.91
#